data_AF-A0AAU2KVU1-F1
#
_entry.id   AF-A0AAU2KVU1-F1
#
_cell.length_a   1.000
_cell.length_b   1.000
_cell.length_c   1.000
_cell.angle_alpha   90.00
_cell.angle_beta   90.00
_cell.angle_gamma   90.00
#
_symmetry.space_group_name_H-M   'P 1'
#
loop_
_entity.id
_entity.type
_entity.pdbx_description
1 polymer ?
#
loop_
_entity_poly.entity_id
_entity_poly.type
_entity_poly.pdbx_seq_one_letter_code
_entity_poly.pdbx_strand_id
1 'polypeptide(L)'
;MIEGYLGRESVTVGGEMTLHLSTDAPRFRLRFYRLGRELIPVGESGEHAGTRHTPPDHPDGLPGLASPADDWDWPPLALPVPEDWQPGIHLVEFIECGPGRPGNPPLLGAEQLEGHAREFFVVRPRTPGSRSRILYKKSTFTRHAYNRSDRPGLDRAVSLYDHPVHRAGGDGEPRGHKVSLHRPGGVIDLAYWDAPFVAWLERHGYPVEYCTDLDLHEDPGLLSSYDLLLSVGHDEYWSAAMRTHAERFVHDGGNIAFLSANACWWRVHPTDRNTAFVSDTDHHVGDEYPHLPATDQWWAPVPDGVGNPENALTGVSFRNGGMWPATEWPGDRPRVGYTVQHADHWIFEGTGLRDGSDGGTADRLGAGTPLIGYECDGAAFSYDESGIARATGEDGTPDSFLILGIHVLEPVHEDFHHFKWGHWNGPVREPSISSPRAATMGLYTAGGTVFTAGTTDWPVVCGLEQDPAVVRVTRNLLDRLRHRSPLPG
;
A
#
# COMPACT_ATOMS: atom_id res chain seq x y z
N MET A 1 6.00 21.40 20.41
CA MET A 1 5.53 20.27 19.59
C MET A 1 4.73 20.79 18.42
N ILE A 2 4.98 20.24 17.22
CA ILE A 2 4.31 20.60 15.97
C ILE A 2 3.85 19.34 15.24
N GLU A 3 2.65 19.39 14.68
CA GLU A 3 2.04 18.34 13.87
C GLU A 3 1.08 18.98 12.86
N GLY A 4 0.70 18.22 11.83
CA GLY A 4 -0.18 18.73 10.79
C GLY A 4 -0.61 17.67 9.80
N TYR A 5 -1.49 18.06 8.89
CA TYR A 5 -2.03 17.23 7.82
C TYR A 5 -2.28 18.07 6.57
N LEU A 6 -2.49 17.39 5.45
CA LEU A 6 -2.79 18.00 4.16
C LEU A 6 -4.31 18.07 3.96
N GLY A 7 -4.79 19.14 3.32
CA GLY A 7 -6.16 19.19 2.81
C GLY A 7 -6.37 18.31 1.56
N ARG A 8 -5.28 17.90 0.90
CA ARG A 8 -5.25 16.87 -0.15
C ARG A 8 -3.84 16.33 -0.30
N GLU A 9 -3.69 15.00 -0.41
CA GLU A 9 -2.38 14.36 -0.53
C GLU A 9 -1.80 14.39 -1.95
N SER A 10 -2.50 15.00 -2.91
CA SER A 10 -2.02 15.18 -4.27
C SER A 10 -2.26 16.60 -4.79
N VAL A 11 -1.31 17.10 -5.57
CA VAL A 11 -1.34 18.43 -6.17
C VAL A 11 -0.60 18.39 -7.51
N THR A 12 -1.01 19.23 -8.47
CA THR A 12 -0.31 19.35 -9.75
C THR A 12 0.78 20.42 -9.66
N VAL A 13 1.91 20.27 -10.39
CA VAL A 13 2.93 21.33 -10.50
C VAL A 13 2.32 22.66 -10.93
N GLY A 14 2.72 23.77 -10.29
CA GLY A 14 2.10 25.08 -10.48
C GLY A 14 0.74 25.25 -9.81
N GLY A 15 0.23 24.24 -9.10
CA GLY A 15 -1.00 24.30 -8.30
C GLY A 15 -0.76 24.90 -6.91
N GLU A 16 -1.75 24.73 -6.05
CA GLU A 16 -1.71 25.16 -4.66
C GLU A 16 -2.04 23.96 -3.76
N MET A 17 -1.26 23.75 -2.71
CA MET A 17 -1.54 22.77 -1.67
C MET A 17 -2.02 23.48 -0.40
N THR A 18 -2.79 22.76 0.42
CA THR A 18 -3.25 23.25 1.72
C THR A 18 -2.69 22.39 2.83
N LEU A 19 -2.08 23.04 3.83
CA LEU A 19 -1.63 22.41 5.06
C LEU A 19 -2.41 22.92 6.26
N HIS A 20 -2.64 22.04 7.22
CA HIS A 20 -3.31 22.32 8.47
C HIS A 20 -2.34 21.97 9.61
N LEU A 21 -2.01 22.92 10.48
CA LEU A 21 -0.90 22.80 11.42
C LEU A 21 -1.32 23.22 12.83
N SER A 22 -0.80 22.52 13.83
CA SER A 22 -0.97 22.86 15.25
C SER A 22 0.38 22.81 15.94
N THR A 23 0.73 23.89 16.66
CA THR A 23 2.00 23.95 17.40
C THR A 23 1.90 24.81 18.66
N ASP A 24 2.68 24.44 19.69
CA ASP A 24 2.89 25.28 20.88
C ASP A 24 4.03 26.31 20.70
N ALA A 25 4.79 26.23 19.61
CA ALA A 25 5.83 27.21 19.30
C ALA A 25 5.19 28.52 18.81
N PRO A 26 5.76 29.70 19.15
CA PRO A 26 5.22 30.97 18.69
C PRO A 26 5.36 31.16 17.17
N ARG A 27 6.34 30.48 16.57
CA ARG A 27 6.60 30.49 15.13
C ARG A 27 7.12 29.15 14.66
N PHE A 28 6.86 28.85 13.39
CA PHE A 28 7.42 27.70 12.71
C PHE A 28 7.77 28.05 11.26
N ARG A 29 8.52 27.18 10.60
CA ARG A 29 8.78 27.21 9.15
C ARG A 29 8.65 25.79 8.58
N LEU A 30 8.56 25.69 7.27
CA LEU A 30 8.39 24.45 6.54
C LEU A 30 9.60 24.21 5.65
N ARG A 31 10.15 22.99 5.65
CA ARG A 31 11.14 22.56 4.65
C ARG A 31 10.56 21.49 3.75
N PHE A 32 10.81 21.63 2.46
CA PHE A 32 10.28 20.73 1.45
C PHE A 32 11.38 19.91 0.84
N TYR A 33 11.08 18.64 0.63
CA TYR A 33 11.98 17.70 -0.01
C TYR A 33 11.23 16.88 -1.06
N ARG A 34 11.95 16.45 -2.10
CA ARG A 34 11.50 15.42 -3.03
C ARG A 34 12.16 14.10 -2.67
N LEU A 35 11.34 13.05 -2.53
CA LEU A 35 11.82 11.69 -2.40
C LEU A 35 12.33 11.20 -3.76
N GLY A 36 13.59 10.79 -3.81
CA GLY A 36 14.24 10.21 -4.99
C GLY A 36 15.34 9.23 -4.59
N ARG A 37 16.43 9.16 -5.36
CA ARG A 37 17.65 8.39 -4.98
C ARG A 37 18.23 8.79 -3.62
N GLU A 38 18.01 10.05 -3.27
CA GLU A 38 18.30 10.72 -2.01
C GLU A 38 17.11 11.63 -1.70
N LEU A 39 17.05 12.16 -0.47
CA LEU A 39 16.04 13.14 -0.12
C LEU A 39 16.54 14.52 -0.56
N ILE A 40 15.94 15.07 -1.62
CA ILE A 40 16.43 16.28 -2.29
C ILE A 40 15.71 17.50 -1.73
N PRO A 41 16.38 18.48 -1.08
CA PRO A 41 15.73 19.72 -0.67
C PRO A 41 15.23 20.50 -1.90
N VAL A 42 13.97 20.93 -1.89
CA VAL A 42 13.35 21.68 -3.00
C VAL A 42 12.84 23.06 -2.60
N GLY A 43 12.78 23.36 -1.30
CA GLY A 43 12.37 24.68 -0.85
C GLY A 43 12.24 24.81 0.66
N GLU A 44 12.10 26.05 1.11
CA GLU A 44 11.80 26.39 2.49
C GLU A 44 10.84 27.59 2.51
N SER A 45 9.89 27.58 3.45
CA SER A 45 8.98 28.71 3.65
C SER A 45 9.62 29.82 4.47
N GLY A 46 8.97 30.99 4.50
CA GLY A 46 9.20 31.97 5.57
C GLY A 46 8.67 31.46 6.92
N GLU A 47 8.82 32.29 7.96
CA GLU A 47 8.20 32.00 9.26
C GLU A 47 6.69 32.27 9.24
N HIS A 48 5.96 31.36 9.87
CA HIS A 48 4.52 31.45 10.10
C HIS A 48 4.26 31.60 11.61
N ALA A 49 3.16 32.27 11.96
CA ALA A 49 2.71 32.32 13.35
C ALA A 49 2.21 30.94 13.77
N GLY A 50 2.69 30.45 14.92
CA GLY A 50 2.23 29.18 15.48
C GLY A 50 1.00 29.38 16.37
N THR A 51 0.08 28.42 16.32
CA THR A 51 -1.09 28.37 17.19
C THR A 51 -1.40 26.92 17.51
N ARG A 52 -1.74 26.65 18.77
CA ARG A 52 -2.14 25.32 19.22
C ARG A 52 -3.63 25.17 18.99
N HIS A 53 -4.01 24.17 18.21
CA HIS A 53 -5.39 23.78 17.97
C HIS A 53 -5.69 22.48 18.70
N THR A 54 -6.89 22.40 19.29
CA THR A 54 -7.40 21.21 19.96
C THR A 54 -8.11 20.34 18.92
N PRO A 55 -7.85 19.01 18.89
CA PRO A 55 -8.62 18.12 18.03
C PRO A 55 -10.08 18.00 18.49
N PRO A 56 -11.01 17.58 17.61
CA PRO A 56 -12.36 17.21 18.02
C PRO A 56 -12.33 16.02 18.99
N ASP A 57 -13.25 16.02 19.96
CA ASP A 57 -13.40 14.91 20.91
C ASP A 57 -13.90 13.64 20.20
N HIS A 58 -13.56 12.47 20.74
CA HIS A 58 -14.07 11.20 20.21
C HIS A 58 -15.61 11.16 20.26
N PRO A 59 -16.31 10.84 19.15
CA PRO A 59 -17.77 10.84 19.08
C PRO A 59 -18.47 9.96 20.14
N ASP A 60 -17.84 8.85 20.52
CA ASP A 60 -18.35 7.94 21.56
C ASP A 60 -18.02 8.41 23.00
N GLY A 61 -17.46 9.60 23.17
CA GLY A 61 -17.20 10.21 24.48
C GLY A 61 -16.05 9.58 25.25
N LEU A 62 -15.12 8.91 24.57
CA LEU A 62 -13.94 8.27 25.18
C LEU A 62 -12.96 9.35 25.71
N PRO A 63 -12.73 9.44 27.03
CA PRO A 63 -11.95 10.52 27.61
C PRO A 63 -10.49 10.54 27.13
N GLY A 64 -10.04 11.71 26.66
CA GLY A 64 -8.65 11.92 26.23
C GLY A 64 -8.35 11.49 24.80
N LEU A 65 -9.33 10.92 24.08
CA LEU A 65 -9.18 10.51 22.69
C LEU A 65 -9.77 11.56 21.73
N ALA A 66 -9.11 11.74 20.59
CA ALA A 66 -9.59 12.57 19.50
C ALA A 66 -10.56 11.78 18.59
N SER A 67 -11.30 12.47 17.73
CA SER A 67 -12.10 11.79 16.70
C SER A 67 -11.21 11.22 15.57
N PRO A 68 -11.32 9.93 15.23
CA PRO A 68 -10.79 9.40 13.97
C PRO A 68 -11.65 9.79 12.77
N ALA A 69 -12.93 10.11 12.97
CA ALA A 69 -13.96 10.16 11.93
C ALA A 69 -14.33 11.55 11.45
N ASP A 70 -13.99 12.59 12.21
CA ASP A 70 -14.32 13.97 11.90
C ASP A 70 -13.11 14.72 11.32
N ASP A 71 -13.37 15.73 10.49
CA ASP A 71 -12.36 16.72 10.12
C ASP A 71 -11.91 17.48 11.37
N TRP A 72 -10.60 17.63 11.55
CA TRP A 72 -10.05 18.36 12.70
C TRP A 72 -10.21 19.88 12.56
N ASP A 73 -10.58 20.38 11.37
CA ASP A 73 -10.95 21.77 11.06
C ASP A 73 -9.92 22.81 11.55
N TRP A 74 -8.64 22.45 11.50
CA TRP A 74 -7.57 23.41 11.81
C TRP A 74 -7.48 24.46 10.69
N PRO A 75 -7.06 25.71 10.97
CA PRO A 75 -7.00 26.74 9.93
C PRO A 75 -6.07 26.36 8.77
N PRO A 76 -6.48 26.59 7.51
CA PRO A 76 -5.68 26.24 6.35
C PRO A 76 -4.53 27.23 6.11
N LEU A 77 -3.38 26.70 5.74
CA LEU A 77 -2.23 27.41 5.18
C LEU A 77 -2.07 27.01 3.71
N ALA A 78 -2.46 27.91 2.81
CA ALA A 78 -2.28 27.74 1.37
C ALA A 78 -0.82 28.00 0.96
N LEU A 79 -0.27 27.09 0.16
CA LEU A 79 1.13 27.13 -0.28
C LEU A 79 1.20 26.82 -1.78
N PRO A 80 1.80 27.71 -2.59
CA PRO A 80 1.98 27.45 -4.00
C PRO A 80 3.00 26.32 -4.19
N VAL A 81 2.73 25.45 -5.17
CA VAL A 81 3.68 24.45 -5.65
C VAL A 81 4.39 25.03 -6.87
N PRO A 82 5.69 25.37 -6.77
CA PRO A 82 6.45 25.97 -7.87
C PRO A 82 6.40 25.16 -9.17
N GLU A 83 6.46 25.85 -10.31
CA GLU A 83 6.40 25.20 -11.62
C GLU A 83 7.63 24.33 -11.94
N ASP A 84 8.76 24.62 -11.28
CA ASP A 84 10.04 23.93 -11.45
C ASP A 84 10.21 22.73 -10.52
N TRP A 85 9.28 22.49 -9.60
CA TRP A 85 9.26 21.26 -8.80
C TRP A 85 9.08 20.05 -9.72
N GLN A 86 9.99 19.09 -9.59
CA GLN A 86 9.89 17.84 -10.33
C GLN A 86 8.75 17.00 -9.76
N PRO A 87 7.87 16.41 -10.58
CA PRO A 87 6.88 15.45 -10.10
C PRO A 87 7.50 14.32 -9.28
N GLY A 88 6.76 13.83 -8.28
CA GLY A 88 7.27 12.86 -7.32
C GLY A 88 6.52 12.88 -6.00
N ILE A 89 6.86 11.94 -5.13
CA ILE A 89 6.51 12.02 -3.71
C ILE A 89 7.39 13.10 -3.07
N HIS A 90 6.75 14.02 -2.35
CA HIS A 90 7.38 15.10 -1.62
C HIS A 90 7.09 14.96 -0.15
N LEU A 91 8.00 15.50 0.66
CA LEU A 91 7.83 15.62 2.09
C LEU A 91 7.83 17.10 2.46
N VAL A 92 7.01 17.44 3.44
CA VAL A 92 7.09 18.70 4.17
C VAL A 92 7.46 18.41 5.61
N GLU A 93 8.55 19.00 6.08
CA GLU A 93 9.01 18.94 7.47
C GLU A 93 8.57 20.21 8.20
N PHE A 94 7.99 20.02 9.40
CA PHE A 94 7.50 21.10 10.25
C PHE A 94 8.56 21.47 11.29
N ILE A 95 9.05 22.70 11.26
CA ILE A 95 10.20 23.13 12.08
C ILE A 95 9.80 24.27 13.00
N GLU A 96 9.82 24.04 14.30
CA GLU A 96 9.61 25.07 15.31
C GLU A 96 10.80 26.06 15.35
N CYS A 97 10.53 27.36 15.29
CA CYS A 97 11.56 28.38 15.38
C CYS A 97 11.94 28.67 16.85
N GLY A 98 13.23 28.69 17.16
CA GLY A 98 13.74 29.04 18.50
C GLY A 98 15.24 28.73 18.71
N PRO A 99 15.85 29.18 19.82
CA PRO A 99 17.27 28.95 20.10
C PRO A 99 17.59 27.46 20.22
N GLY A 100 18.65 26.99 19.55
CA GLY A 100 19.17 25.62 19.70
C GLY A 100 18.49 24.54 18.86
N ARG A 101 17.67 24.89 17.86
CA ARG A 101 16.94 23.92 17.03
C ARG A 101 17.12 24.09 15.51
N PRO A 102 18.32 23.93 14.94
CA PRO A 102 18.43 23.61 13.53
C PRO A 102 18.16 22.10 13.38
N GLY A 103 16.93 21.71 13.03
CA GLY A 103 16.67 20.33 12.62
C GLY A 103 17.55 20.02 11.42
N ASN A 104 18.48 19.09 11.53
CA ASN A 104 19.21 18.57 10.37
C ASN A 104 18.17 17.98 9.41
N PRO A 105 18.38 18.10 8.08
CA PRO A 105 17.49 17.46 7.13
C PRO A 105 17.44 15.95 7.40
N PRO A 106 16.27 15.30 7.30
CA PRO A 106 16.19 13.85 7.44
C PRO A 106 16.99 13.17 6.31
N LEU A 107 17.71 12.09 6.62
CA LEU A 107 18.36 11.27 5.59
C LEU A 107 17.40 10.19 5.10
N LEU A 108 17.69 9.60 3.93
CA LEU A 108 17.03 8.38 3.47
C LEU A 108 17.47 7.19 4.35
N GLY A 109 16.72 6.98 5.42
CA GLY A 109 16.71 5.75 6.23
C GLY A 109 15.39 5.72 6.98
N ALA A 110 14.78 4.55 7.15
CA ALA A 110 13.41 4.45 7.67
C ALA A 110 13.23 5.22 9.00
N GLU A 111 14.11 4.97 9.97
CA GLU A 111 14.13 5.67 11.27
C GLU A 111 14.30 7.21 11.16
N GLN A 112 14.89 7.69 10.07
CA GLN A 112 15.14 9.11 9.86
C GLN A 112 14.07 9.78 9.01
N LEU A 113 13.34 9.02 8.19
CA LEU A 113 12.23 9.52 7.37
C LEU A 113 10.90 9.49 8.12
N GLU A 114 10.70 8.51 9.02
CA GLU A 114 9.54 8.43 9.89
C GLU A 114 9.43 9.64 10.83
N GLY A 115 8.19 9.97 11.20
CA GLY A 115 7.93 10.93 12.27
C GLY A 115 6.67 11.76 12.07
N HIS A 116 6.22 12.36 13.18
CA HIS A 116 4.97 13.11 13.26
C HIS A 116 5.12 14.61 12.94
N ALA A 117 6.35 15.12 12.90
CA ALA A 117 6.64 16.53 12.58
C ALA A 117 6.86 16.73 11.07
N ARG A 118 6.16 15.95 10.24
CA ARG A 118 6.29 15.96 8.77
C ARG A 118 5.12 15.23 8.14
N GLU A 119 4.87 15.51 6.88
CA GLU A 119 3.85 14.84 6.07
C GLU A 119 4.39 14.58 4.66
N PHE A 120 3.77 13.64 3.93
CA PHE A 120 4.07 13.40 2.52
C PHE A 120 2.90 13.76 1.61
N PHE A 121 3.20 14.19 0.39
CA PHE A 121 2.22 14.46 -0.66
C PHE A 121 2.78 14.14 -2.04
N VAL A 122 1.89 13.93 -3.01
CA VAL A 122 2.24 13.62 -4.39
C VAL A 122 2.15 14.89 -5.23
N VAL A 123 3.25 15.25 -5.87
CA VAL A 123 3.27 16.29 -6.91
C VAL A 123 3.17 15.62 -8.28
N ARG A 124 2.08 15.89 -8.99
CA ARG A 124 1.75 15.33 -10.30
C ARG A 124 2.17 16.26 -11.44
N PRO A 125 2.53 15.74 -12.62
CA PRO A 125 2.71 16.57 -13.80
C PRO A 125 1.38 17.18 -14.26
N ARG A 126 1.42 18.31 -14.96
CA ARG A 126 0.21 18.92 -15.57
C ARG A 126 -0.44 18.02 -16.60
N THR A 127 0.38 17.25 -17.32
CA THR A 127 -0.07 16.33 -18.34
C THR A 127 0.33 14.92 -17.91
N PRO A 128 -0.64 14.08 -17.51
CA PRO A 128 -0.39 12.68 -17.21
C PRO A 128 0.35 11.97 -18.34
N GLY A 129 1.28 11.10 -17.99
CA GLY A 129 2.07 10.31 -18.95
C GLY A 129 3.15 11.10 -19.71
N SER A 130 3.39 12.37 -19.36
CA SER A 130 4.35 13.23 -20.07
C SER A 130 5.82 12.93 -19.75
N ARG A 131 6.09 12.30 -18.61
CA ARG A 131 7.44 11.95 -18.14
C ARG A 131 7.68 10.45 -18.12
N SER A 132 6.64 9.66 -17.87
CA SER A 132 6.72 8.20 -17.89
C SER A 132 5.38 7.57 -18.22
N ARG A 133 5.43 6.38 -18.81
CA ARG A 133 4.27 5.51 -19.01
C ARG A 133 4.05 4.56 -17.83
N ILE A 134 4.86 4.64 -16.78
CA ILE A 134 4.69 3.90 -15.54
C ILE A 134 4.08 4.84 -14.49
N LEU A 135 2.93 4.46 -13.95
CA LEU A 135 2.26 5.14 -12.84
C LEU A 135 2.46 4.37 -11.54
N TYR A 136 3.02 5.03 -10.54
CA TYR A 136 3.17 4.53 -9.18
C TYR A 136 2.00 5.01 -8.32
N LYS A 137 1.24 4.09 -7.75
CA LYS A 137 0.13 4.42 -6.86
C LYS A 137 0.57 4.33 -5.40
N LYS A 138 0.42 5.43 -4.65
CA LYS A 138 0.61 5.43 -3.19
C LYS A 138 -0.71 5.09 -2.48
N SER A 139 -0.69 4.05 -1.64
CA SER A 139 -1.82 3.51 -0.85
C SER A 139 -2.25 4.41 0.31
N THR A 140 -2.73 5.61 0.01
CA THR A 140 -3.19 6.60 1.00
C THR A 140 -4.38 6.14 1.85
N PHE A 141 -5.31 5.32 1.33
CA PHE A 141 -6.43 4.78 2.12
C PHE A 141 -5.95 3.81 3.19
N THR A 142 -5.04 2.90 2.85
CA THR A 142 -4.40 2.01 3.83
C THR A 142 -3.66 2.82 4.88
N ARG A 143 -2.89 3.83 4.45
CA ARG A 143 -2.21 4.76 5.37
C ARG A 143 -3.19 5.40 6.35
N HIS A 144 -4.37 5.83 5.90
CA HIS A 144 -5.40 6.41 6.78
C HIS A 144 -6.15 5.39 7.63
N ALA A 145 -6.33 4.15 7.18
CA ALA A 145 -6.93 3.09 7.98
C ALA A 145 -6.09 2.81 9.24
N TYR A 146 -4.77 2.78 9.10
CA TYR A 146 -3.81 2.52 10.18
C TYR A 146 -3.31 3.77 10.90
N ASN A 147 -3.58 4.96 10.36
CA ASN A 147 -3.14 6.21 10.98
C ASN A 147 -3.79 6.33 12.38
N ARG A 148 -2.96 6.37 13.42
CA ARG A 148 -3.39 6.52 14.82
C ARG A 148 -3.51 7.97 15.28
N SER A 149 -3.11 8.91 14.43
CA SER A 149 -2.86 10.31 14.75
C SER A 149 -1.99 10.47 16.01
N ASP A 150 -1.03 9.58 16.25
CA ASP A 150 -0.14 9.72 17.41
C ASP A 150 0.84 10.89 17.23
N ARG A 151 1.45 11.32 18.33
CA ARG A 151 2.55 12.30 18.32
C ARG A 151 3.52 12.04 19.48
N PRO A 152 4.73 12.62 19.48
CA PRO A 152 5.69 12.39 20.56
C PRO A 152 5.09 12.70 21.95
N GLY A 153 5.04 11.67 22.80
CA GLY A 153 4.53 11.75 24.17
C GLY A 153 3.00 11.75 24.30
N LEU A 154 2.26 11.43 23.24
CA LEU A 154 0.81 11.25 23.30
C LEU A 154 0.36 10.18 22.28
N ASP A 155 -0.04 9.03 22.80
CA ASP A 155 -0.73 8.00 22.03
C ASP A 155 -2.21 8.37 21.99
N ARG A 156 -2.70 8.76 20.81
CA ARG A 156 -4.12 8.97 20.54
C ARG A 156 -4.79 7.65 20.17
N ALA A 157 -4.09 6.75 19.48
CA ALA A 157 -4.63 5.44 19.09
C ALA A 157 -5.98 5.54 18.35
N VAL A 158 -6.16 6.53 17.47
CA VAL A 158 -7.42 6.76 16.75
C VAL A 158 -7.28 6.29 15.30
N SER A 159 -7.40 4.99 15.10
CA SER A 159 -7.33 4.30 13.80
C SER A 159 -8.58 3.43 13.59
N LEU A 160 -8.69 2.76 12.44
CA LEU A 160 -9.73 1.74 12.22
C LEU A 160 -9.59 0.51 13.12
N TYR A 161 -8.41 0.32 13.75
CA TYR A 161 -8.03 -0.90 14.47
C TYR A 161 -7.93 -0.73 15.99
N ASP A 162 -7.98 0.51 16.48
CA ASP A 162 -7.77 0.83 17.89
C ASP A 162 -9.04 1.39 18.55
N HIS A 163 -9.44 2.58 18.13
CA HIS A 163 -10.63 3.29 18.62
C HIS A 163 -11.39 3.92 17.44
N PRO A 164 -12.02 3.11 16.56
CA PRO A 164 -12.79 3.61 15.44
C PRO A 164 -14.17 4.12 15.86
N VAL A 165 -14.81 4.87 14.97
CA VAL A 165 -16.20 5.31 15.12
C VAL A 165 -17.08 4.56 14.14
N HIS A 166 -18.01 3.76 14.65
CA HIS A 166 -18.94 3.00 13.83
C HIS A 166 -20.13 3.87 13.35
N ARG A 167 -20.49 3.74 12.08
CA ARG A 167 -21.68 4.34 11.46
C ARG A 167 -22.64 3.23 11.10
N ALA A 168 -23.88 3.31 11.58
CA ALA A 168 -24.90 2.30 11.32
C ALA A 168 -25.36 2.22 9.85
N GLY A 169 -24.95 3.18 9.00
CA GLY A 169 -25.49 3.35 7.65
C GLY A 169 -26.93 3.88 7.64
N GLY A 170 -27.50 4.08 6.45
CA GLY A 170 -28.84 4.65 6.29
C GLY A 170 -29.12 5.10 4.86
N ASP A 171 -30.07 6.02 4.67
CA ASP A 171 -30.53 6.58 3.38
C ASP A 171 -29.40 6.95 2.39
N GLY A 172 -28.87 5.96 1.65
CA GLY A 172 -27.75 6.13 0.73
C GLY A 172 -26.36 6.21 1.37
N GLU A 173 -26.24 6.08 2.69
CA GLU A 173 -24.96 6.15 3.42
C GLU A 173 -24.46 4.75 3.81
N PRO A 174 -23.16 4.45 3.58
CA PRO A 174 -22.57 3.16 3.92
C PRO A 174 -22.51 2.94 5.44
N ARG A 175 -22.68 1.69 5.86
CA ARG A 175 -22.42 1.25 7.23
C ARG A 175 -20.94 0.90 7.40
N GLY A 176 -20.44 0.90 8.63
CA GLY A 176 -19.08 0.48 8.99
C GLY A 176 -18.31 1.56 9.75
N HIS A 177 -17.01 1.35 9.92
CA HIS A 177 -16.14 2.28 10.64
C HIS A 177 -15.71 3.44 9.74
N LYS A 178 -15.84 4.67 10.26
CA LYS A 178 -15.50 5.90 9.53
C LYS A 178 -14.14 6.43 9.95
N VAL A 179 -13.38 6.90 8.98
CA VAL A 179 -12.12 7.62 9.20
C VAL A 179 -12.02 8.86 8.31
N SER A 180 -11.58 9.96 8.89
CA SER A 180 -11.27 11.22 8.20
C SER A 180 -9.85 11.18 7.63
N LEU A 181 -9.67 11.76 6.44
CA LEU A 181 -8.35 11.99 5.86
C LEU A 181 -7.70 13.29 6.39
N HIS A 182 -8.50 14.15 7.02
CA HIS A 182 -8.10 15.47 7.53
C HIS A 182 -7.71 15.43 9.01
N ARG A 183 -6.65 14.67 9.28
CA ARG A 183 -6.07 14.50 10.61
C ARG A 183 -4.56 14.21 10.51
N PRO A 184 -3.75 14.63 11.48
CA PRO A 184 -2.31 14.34 11.47
C PRO A 184 -2.06 12.85 11.35
N GLY A 185 -1.04 12.46 10.58
CA GLY A 185 -0.61 11.07 10.50
C GLY A 185 0.89 10.86 10.51
N GLY A 186 1.65 11.87 10.15
CA GLY A 186 3.08 11.73 10.00
C GLY A 186 3.46 10.91 8.76
N VAL A 187 4.76 10.64 8.67
CA VAL A 187 5.34 9.64 7.78
C VAL A 187 5.61 8.37 8.58
N ILE A 188 5.03 7.25 8.15
CA ILE A 188 5.17 5.93 8.81
C ILE A 188 5.51 4.87 7.75
N ASP A 189 4.50 4.33 7.08
CA ASP A 189 4.59 3.25 6.09
C ASP A 189 5.47 3.58 4.86
N LEU A 190 5.41 4.83 4.39
CA LEU A 190 6.20 5.34 3.26
C LEU A 190 7.71 5.06 3.45
N ALA A 191 8.20 5.16 4.68
CA ALA A 191 9.61 5.02 4.98
C ALA A 191 10.13 3.59 4.80
N TYR A 192 9.26 2.61 5.03
CA TYR A 192 9.62 1.21 4.96
C TYR A 192 9.51 0.65 3.53
N TRP A 193 8.37 0.78 2.86
CA TRP A 193 8.16 0.19 1.53
C TRP A 193 8.49 1.13 0.38
N ASP A 194 7.87 2.31 0.35
CA ASP A 194 7.92 3.20 -0.82
C ASP A 194 9.31 3.83 -1.01
N ALA A 195 9.91 4.35 0.07
CA ALA A 195 11.18 5.06 0.02
C ALA A 195 12.35 4.26 -0.57
N PRO A 196 12.66 3.02 -0.11
CA PRO A 196 13.75 2.26 -0.70
C PRO A 196 13.47 1.88 -2.16
N PHE A 197 12.21 1.60 -2.52
CA PHE A 197 11.86 1.19 -3.87
C PHE A 197 11.87 2.37 -4.85
N VAL A 198 11.36 3.54 -4.47
CA VAL A 198 11.48 4.78 -5.25
C VAL A 198 12.95 5.15 -5.46
N ALA A 199 13.77 5.04 -4.41
CA ALA A 199 15.20 5.30 -4.53
C ALA A 199 15.87 4.33 -5.52
N TRP A 200 15.47 3.05 -5.52
CA TRP A 200 15.95 2.06 -6.48
C TRP A 200 15.50 2.37 -7.92
N LEU A 201 14.23 2.70 -8.14
CA LEU A 201 13.72 3.09 -9.46
C LEU A 201 14.56 4.24 -10.04
N GLU A 202 14.87 5.27 -9.25
CA GLU A 202 15.70 6.38 -9.71
C GLU A 202 17.17 6.01 -9.93
N ARG A 203 17.77 5.18 -9.06
CA ARG A 203 19.17 4.72 -9.22
C ARG A 203 19.33 3.88 -10.48
N HIS A 204 18.31 3.12 -10.85
CA HIS A 204 18.31 2.23 -12.02
C HIS A 204 17.65 2.84 -13.27
N GLY A 205 17.29 4.12 -13.23
CA GLY A 205 16.85 4.87 -14.40
C GLY A 205 15.44 4.54 -14.89
N TYR A 206 14.55 4.07 -14.01
CA TYR A 206 13.13 3.88 -14.29
C TYR A 206 12.35 5.14 -13.90
N PRO A 207 12.01 6.04 -14.84
CA PRO A 207 11.15 7.16 -14.54
C PRO A 207 9.74 6.64 -14.22
N VAL A 208 9.09 7.24 -13.23
CA VAL A 208 7.69 6.97 -12.90
C VAL A 208 6.96 8.29 -12.64
N GLU A 209 5.66 8.32 -12.90
CA GLU A 209 4.76 9.33 -12.37
C GLU A 209 3.99 8.75 -11.18
N TYR A 210 3.32 9.60 -10.39
CA TYR A 210 2.72 9.18 -9.12
C TYR A 210 1.26 9.61 -9.04
N CYS A 211 0.44 8.81 -8.36
CA CYS A 211 -0.91 9.17 -7.95
C CYS A 211 -1.20 8.67 -6.54
N THR A 212 -2.23 9.23 -5.90
CA THR A 212 -2.81 8.68 -4.67
C THR A 212 -4.02 7.80 -4.98
N ASP A 213 -4.59 7.16 -3.96
CA ASP A 213 -5.83 6.39 -4.12
C ASP A 213 -7.00 7.29 -4.54
N LEU A 214 -7.07 8.50 -4.00
CA LEU A 214 -8.09 9.48 -4.38
C LEU A 214 -7.99 9.90 -5.85
N ASP A 215 -6.79 10.10 -6.37
CA ASP A 215 -6.62 10.42 -7.79
C ASP A 215 -7.15 9.30 -8.69
N LEU A 216 -6.89 8.04 -8.33
CA LEU A 216 -7.39 6.87 -9.06
C LEU A 216 -8.89 6.64 -8.86
N HIS A 217 -9.43 6.98 -7.68
CA HIS A 217 -10.85 6.93 -7.37
C HIS A 217 -11.65 7.94 -8.22
N GLU A 218 -11.17 9.19 -8.29
CA GLU A 218 -11.91 10.32 -8.86
C GLU A 218 -11.83 10.40 -10.39
N ASP A 219 -10.69 10.03 -10.99
CA ASP A 219 -10.47 10.19 -12.42
C ASP A 219 -10.54 8.85 -13.17
N PRO A 220 -11.69 8.50 -13.80
CA PRO A 220 -11.79 7.30 -14.64
C PRO A 220 -10.84 7.33 -15.84
N GLY A 221 -10.38 8.49 -16.27
CA GLY A 221 -9.47 8.67 -17.40
C GLY A 221 -7.99 8.54 -17.03
N LEU A 222 -7.62 8.53 -15.74
CA LEU A 222 -6.23 8.65 -15.29
C LEU A 222 -5.31 7.63 -15.96
N LEU A 223 -5.70 6.36 -15.95
CA LEU A 223 -4.89 5.24 -16.43
C LEU A 223 -4.70 5.22 -17.97
N SER A 224 -5.48 5.99 -18.72
CA SER A 224 -5.38 6.03 -20.19
C SER A 224 -4.01 6.52 -20.70
N SER A 225 -3.30 7.30 -19.89
CA SER A 225 -2.00 7.88 -20.22
C SER A 225 -0.80 7.00 -19.86
N TYR A 226 -1.04 5.81 -19.34
CA TYR A 226 0.01 4.92 -18.84
C TYR A 226 -0.08 3.52 -19.48
N ASP A 227 1.01 2.77 -19.38
CA ASP A 227 1.13 1.40 -19.87
C ASP A 227 1.30 0.41 -18.70
N LEU A 228 1.78 0.88 -17.55
CA LEU A 228 1.97 0.09 -16.33
C LEU A 228 1.50 0.87 -15.09
N LEU A 229 0.66 0.24 -14.27
CA LEU A 229 0.35 0.66 -12.90
C LEU A 229 1.15 -0.18 -11.91
N LEU A 230 1.84 0.47 -10.97
CA LEU A 230 2.51 -0.17 -9.84
C LEU A 230 1.68 0.03 -8.56
N SER A 231 1.30 -1.09 -7.93
CA SER A 231 0.80 -1.14 -6.55
C SER A 231 1.91 -1.74 -5.70
N VAL A 232 2.34 -1.04 -4.65
CA VAL A 232 3.60 -1.32 -3.96
C VAL A 232 3.42 -1.30 -2.44
N GLY A 233 4.02 -2.27 -1.75
CA GLY A 233 4.06 -2.33 -0.29
C GLY A 233 2.79 -2.95 0.28
N HIS A 234 2.06 -2.18 1.09
CA HIS A 234 0.80 -2.60 1.70
C HIS A 234 -0.36 -1.77 1.14
N ASP A 235 -1.18 -2.39 0.30
CA ASP A 235 -2.21 -1.72 -0.49
C ASP A 235 -3.59 -2.37 -0.28
N GLU A 236 -3.97 -2.46 0.99
CA GLU A 236 -5.13 -3.19 1.50
C GLU A 236 -6.52 -2.58 1.21
N TYR A 237 -6.66 -1.25 1.29
CA TYR A 237 -7.97 -0.58 1.25
C TYR A 237 -8.25 0.03 -0.13
N TRP A 238 -9.29 -0.47 -0.82
CA TRP A 238 -9.63 -0.07 -2.18
C TRP A 238 -11.08 0.35 -2.33
N SER A 239 -11.34 1.45 -3.06
CA SER A 239 -12.71 1.79 -3.45
C SER A 239 -13.16 0.98 -4.66
N ALA A 240 -14.48 0.80 -4.80
CA ALA A 240 -15.05 0.13 -5.97
C ALA A 240 -14.72 0.83 -7.30
N ALA A 241 -14.62 2.17 -7.30
CA ALA A 241 -14.22 2.93 -8.48
C ALA A 241 -12.76 2.64 -8.87
N MET A 242 -11.83 2.64 -7.92
CA MET A 242 -10.42 2.31 -8.19
C MET A 242 -10.27 0.91 -8.79
N ARG A 243 -10.94 -0.07 -8.18
CA ARG A 243 -10.94 -1.45 -8.67
C ARG A 243 -11.50 -1.54 -10.10
N THR A 244 -12.64 -0.91 -10.36
CA THR A 244 -13.25 -0.84 -11.70
C THR A 244 -12.31 -0.19 -12.72
N HIS A 245 -11.60 0.88 -12.35
CA HIS A 245 -10.65 1.55 -13.23
C HIS A 245 -9.44 0.67 -13.54
N ALA A 246 -8.91 -0.05 -12.55
CA ALA A 246 -7.81 -0.99 -12.72
C ALA A 246 -8.21 -2.18 -13.61
N GLU A 247 -9.37 -2.79 -13.37
CA GLU A 247 -9.90 -3.90 -14.18
C GLU A 247 -10.11 -3.47 -15.64
N ARG A 248 -10.73 -2.29 -15.87
CA ARG A 248 -10.87 -1.72 -17.22
C ARG A 248 -9.51 -1.47 -17.87
N PHE A 249 -8.56 -0.93 -17.12
CA PHE A 249 -7.22 -0.66 -17.64
C PHE A 249 -6.52 -1.93 -18.12
N VAL A 250 -6.64 -3.04 -17.37
CA VAL A 250 -6.12 -4.36 -17.80
C VAL A 250 -6.85 -4.85 -19.04
N HIS A 251 -8.18 -4.77 -19.05
CA HIS A 251 -8.99 -5.15 -20.22
C HIS A 251 -8.56 -4.39 -21.49
N ASP A 252 -8.24 -3.10 -21.37
CA ASP A 252 -7.82 -2.23 -22.48
C ASP A 252 -6.32 -2.34 -22.82
N GLY A 253 -5.66 -3.42 -22.38
CA GLY A 253 -4.27 -3.75 -22.71
C GLY A 253 -3.21 -3.12 -21.81
N GLY A 254 -3.62 -2.42 -20.73
CA GLY A 254 -2.73 -1.91 -19.70
C GLY A 254 -2.21 -3.00 -18.77
N ASN A 255 -1.04 -2.79 -18.18
CA ASN A 255 -0.41 -3.78 -17.30
C ASN A 255 -0.46 -3.34 -15.84
N ILE A 256 -0.56 -4.28 -14.90
CA ILE A 256 -0.45 -3.99 -13.47
C ILE A 256 0.64 -4.87 -12.86
N ALA A 257 1.46 -4.29 -11.99
CA ALA A 257 2.34 -5.04 -11.10
C ALA A 257 1.94 -4.78 -9.65
N PHE A 258 1.42 -5.82 -9.00
CA PHE A 258 1.22 -5.86 -7.56
C PHE A 258 2.50 -6.34 -6.89
N LEU A 259 3.35 -5.40 -6.50
CA LEU A 259 4.50 -5.62 -5.62
C LEU A 259 4.05 -5.45 -4.16
N SER A 260 2.96 -6.13 -3.84
CA SER A 260 2.18 -6.01 -2.61
C SER A 260 1.66 -7.39 -2.20
N ALA A 261 1.18 -7.49 -0.95
CA ALA A 261 0.23 -8.50 -0.49
C ALA A 261 -0.81 -7.85 0.40
N ASN A 262 -1.79 -8.66 0.84
CA ASN A 262 -3.03 -8.20 1.43
C ASN A 262 -3.65 -7.11 0.57
N ALA A 263 -3.51 -7.23 -0.76
CA ALA A 263 -3.83 -6.18 -1.69
C ALA A 263 -5.32 -6.22 -2.02
N CYS A 264 -6.01 -5.08 -1.96
CA CYS A 264 -7.44 -4.98 -2.23
C CYS A 264 -8.26 -5.95 -1.35
N TRP A 265 -7.95 -6.03 -0.05
CA TRP A 265 -8.64 -6.88 0.91
C TRP A 265 -9.95 -6.25 1.43
N TRP A 266 -9.92 -4.94 1.73
CA TRP A 266 -11.07 -4.19 2.22
C TRP A 266 -11.62 -3.25 1.15
N ARG A 267 -12.95 -3.23 1.01
CA ARG A 267 -13.67 -2.22 0.23
C ARG A 267 -13.90 -0.97 1.08
N VAL A 268 -13.52 0.20 0.55
CA VAL A 268 -13.88 1.49 1.16
C VAL A 268 -14.93 2.25 0.38
N HIS A 269 -15.71 3.03 1.10
CA HIS A 269 -16.69 3.98 0.58
C HIS A 269 -16.24 5.41 0.91
N PRO A 270 -15.63 6.14 -0.04
CA PRO A 270 -15.37 7.57 0.16
C PRO A 270 -16.65 8.34 0.46
N THR A 271 -16.60 9.19 1.49
CA THR A 271 -17.72 10.00 2.01
C THR A 271 -17.27 11.45 2.20
N ASP A 272 -18.18 12.33 2.62
CA ASP A 272 -17.88 13.75 2.92
C ASP A 272 -17.25 14.53 1.75
N ARG A 273 -17.57 14.17 0.51
CA ARG A 273 -16.90 14.68 -0.70
C ARG A 273 -15.42 14.29 -0.75
N ASN A 274 -15.14 13.02 -0.47
CA ASN A 274 -13.83 12.37 -0.53
C ASN A 274 -12.80 12.85 0.52
N THR A 275 -13.26 13.42 1.63
CA THR A 275 -12.40 13.79 2.77
C THR A 275 -12.47 12.80 3.93
N ALA A 276 -13.30 11.76 3.80
CA ALA A 276 -13.39 10.63 4.71
C ALA A 276 -13.70 9.34 3.93
N PHE A 277 -13.58 8.19 4.57
CA PHE A 277 -14.18 6.95 4.06
C PHE A 277 -14.77 6.11 5.18
N VAL A 278 -15.67 5.21 4.78
CA VAL A 278 -16.27 4.18 5.64
C VAL A 278 -15.86 2.80 5.13
N SER A 279 -15.60 1.86 6.05
CA SER A 279 -15.33 0.46 5.75
C SER A 279 -15.91 -0.43 6.86
N ASP A 280 -16.72 -1.42 6.49
CA ASP A 280 -17.29 -2.43 7.37
C ASP A 280 -16.32 -3.62 7.48
N THR A 281 -15.33 -3.50 8.38
CA THR A 281 -14.23 -4.46 8.55
C THR A 281 -14.52 -5.50 9.64
N ASP A 282 -13.64 -6.49 9.78
CA ASP A 282 -13.72 -7.52 10.83
C ASP A 282 -12.89 -7.19 12.09
N HIS A 283 -12.40 -5.95 12.22
CA HIS A 283 -11.53 -5.52 13.31
C HIS A 283 -12.29 -5.29 14.63
N HIS A 284 -11.69 -5.75 15.72
CA HIS A 284 -12.26 -5.72 17.09
C HIS A 284 -12.09 -4.36 17.75
N VAL A 285 -13.07 -3.95 18.57
CA VAL A 285 -12.97 -2.79 19.47
C VAL A 285 -13.68 -3.07 20.80
N GLY A 286 -12.93 -3.18 21.89
CA GLY A 286 -13.48 -3.43 23.23
C GLY A 286 -14.10 -4.83 23.40
N ASP A 287 -15.04 -4.96 24.34
CA ASP A 287 -15.79 -6.22 24.61
C ASP A 287 -16.96 -6.43 23.64
N GLU A 288 -17.20 -5.50 22.72
CA GLU A 288 -18.30 -5.55 21.76
C GLU A 288 -17.86 -6.36 20.53
N TYR A 289 -18.47 -7.53 20.35
CA TYR A 289 -18.20 -8.42 19.22
C TYR A 289 -18.41 -7.69 17.88
N PRO A 290 -17.57 -7.96 16.87
CA PRO A 290 -17.75 -7.37 15.56
C PRO A 290 -19.03 -7.93 14.95
N HIS A 291 -19.75 -7.02 14.30
CA HIS A 291 -20.91 -7.23 13.46
C HIS A 291 -20.49 -8.06 12.25
N LEU A 292 -20.18 -9.34 12.48
CA LEU A 292 -20.16 -10.31 11.40
C LEU A 292 -21.59 -10.40 10.85
N PRO A 293 -21.74 -10.38 9.52
CA PRO A 293 -20.66 -10.36 8.53
C PRO A 293 -20.01 -8.98 8.30
N ALA A 294 -18.68 -8.95 8.14
CA ALA A 294 -17.94 -7.78 7.66
C ALA A 294 -18.20 -7.60 6.15
N THR A 295 -19.11 -6.70 5.79
CA THR A 295 -19.68 -6.68 4.43
C THR A 295 -18.81 -6.02 3.36
N ASP A 296 -17.66 -5.48 3.76
CA ASP A 296 -16.71 -4.89 2.84
C ASP A 296 -15.54 -5.82 2.47
N GLN A 297 -15.65 -7.12 2.78
CA GLN A 297 -14.77 -8.13 2.17
C GLN A 297 -15.16 -8.40 0.71
N TRP A 298 -14.18 -8.37 -0.18
CA TRP A 298 -14.38 -8.60 -1.61
C TRP A 298 -14.79 -10.03 -1.95
N TRP A 299 -14.14 -11.03 -1.34
CA TRP A 299 -14.33 -12.44 -1.63
C TRP A 299 -15.64 -13.03 -1.07
N ALA A 300 -16.10 -12.56 0.10
CA ALA A 300 -17.27 -13.13 0.75
C ALA A 300 -18.54 -12.86 -0.08
N PRO A 301 -19.43 -13.85 -0.29
CA PRO A 301 -20.63 -13.68 -1.11
C PRO A 301 -21.67 -12.78 -0.43
N VAL A 302 -22.50 -12.11 -1.23
CA VAL A 302 -23.68 -11.37 -0.73
C VAL A 302 -24.62 -12.32 0.05
N PRO A 303 -25.15 -11.93 1.23
CA PRO A 303 -25.13 -10.60 1.83
C PRO A 303 -23.93 -10.32 2.74
N ASP A 304 -23.02 -11.27 2.90
CA ASP A 304 -21.93 -11.23 3.89
C ASP A 304 -20.66 -10.54 3.37
N GLY A 305 -20.61 -10.22 2.08
CA GLY A 305 -19.56 -9.44 1.43
C GLY A 305 -19.97 -8.97 0.04
N VAL A 306 -18.99 -8.73 -0.83
CA VAL A 306 -19.21 -8.21 -2.19
C VAL A 306 -19.47 -9.31 -3.23
N GLY A 307 -18.92 -10.51 -3.03
CA GLY A 307 -19.00 -11.62 -3.99
C GLY A 307 -18.17 -11.42 -5.25
N ASN A 308 -17.12 -10.60 -5.19
CA ASN A 308 -16.16 -10.37 -6.27
C ASN A 308 -14.75 -10.45 -5.70
N PRO A 309 -14.14 -11.65 -5.56
CA PRO A 309 -12.86 -11.82 -4.91
C PRO A 309 -11.75 -11.02 -5.59
N GLU A 310 -10.83 -10.51 -4.78
CA GLU A 310 -9.64 -9.79 -5.21
C GLU A 310 -8.78 -10.60 -6.19
N ASN A 311 -8.80 -11.94 -6.14
CA ASN A 311 -8.14 -12.80 -7.13
C ASN A 311 -8.50 -12.45 -8.57
N ALA A 312 -9.73 -12.01 -8.84
CA ALA A 312 -10.13 -11.63 -10.19
C ALA A 312 -9.32 -10.44 -10.76
N LEU A 313 -8.71 -9.63 -9.88
CA LEU A 313 -7.84 -8.51 -10.22
C LEU A 313 -6.36 -8.82 -9.98
N THR A 314 -6.00 -9.50 -8.89
CA THR A 314 -4.60 -9.69 -8.47
C THR A 314 -4.08 -11.09 -8.80
N GLY A 315 -4.95 -12.05 -9.09
CA GLY A 315 -4.63 -13.47 -9.23
C GLY A 315 -4.40 -14.23 -7.93
N VAL A 316 -4.36 -13.56 -6.77
CA VAL A 316 -4.09 -14.16 -5.45
C VAL A 316 -4.89 -13.43 -4.36
N SER A 317 -4.97 -13.98 -3.17
CA SER A 317 -5.68 -13.36 -2.05
C SER A 317 -5.04 -13.67 -0.70
N PHE A 318 -5.16 -12.72 0.22
CA PHE A 318 -4.79 -12.91 1.61
C PHE A 318 -5.57 -14.06 2.28
N ARG A 319 -6.76 -14.39 1.78
CA ARG A 319 -7.56 -15.52 2.27
C ARG A 319 -6.82 -16.86 2.16
N ASN A 320 -5.91 -16.97 1.19
CA ASN A 320 -5.10 -18.15 0.92
C ASN A 320 -3.62 -17.96 1.27
N GLY A 321 -3.26 -16.78 1.80
CA GLY A 321 -1.93 -16.44 2.29
C GLY A 321 -1.86 -16.39 3.81
N GLY A 322 -1.10 -15.43 4.35
CA GLY A 322 -0.96 -15.27 5.78
C GLY A 322 -0.02 -14.13 6.20
N MET A 323 -0.09 -13.79 7.49
CA MET A 323 0.72 -12.76 8.13
C MET A 323 1.76 -13.38 9.05
N TRP A 324 3.00 -12.88 9.00
CA TRP A 324 4.01 -13.20 10.00
C TRP A 324 4.17 -12.03 10.98
N PRO A 325 3.60 -12.12 12.19
CA PRO A 325 3.68 -11.05 13.17
C PRO A 325 5.12 -11.00 13.73
N ALA A 326 5.64 -9.79 13.96
CA ALA A 326 6.86 -9.58 14.74
C ALA A 326 6.63 -8.69 15.99
N THR A 327 7.41 -8.93 17.06
CA THR A 327 7.26 -8.23 18.35
C THR A 327 7.64 -6.76 18.29
N GLU A 328 8.35 -6.36 17.23
CA GLU A 328 8.73 -5.00 16.90
C GLU A 328 8.50 -4.79 15.40
N TRP A 329 8.29 -3.54 14.99
CA TRP A 329 8.19 -3.19 13.57
C TRP A 329 9.58 -2.81 13.03
N PRO A 330 10.04 -3.37 11.88
CA PRO A 330 9.42 -4.44 11.09
C PRO A 330 9.69 -5.86 11.65
N GLY A 331 10.69 -6.00 12.53
CA GLY A 331 11.05 -7.21 13.25
C GLY A 331 11.62 -8.36 12.39
N ASP A 332 11.99 -9.48 13.04
CA ASP A 332 12.57 -10.65 12.36
C ASP A 332 11.49 -11.52 11.70
N ARG A 333 11.80 -12.02 10.49
CA ARG A 333 10.87 -12.71 9.60
C ARG A 333 11.54 -13.90 8.90
N PRO A 334 10.77 -14.88 8.40
CA PRO A 334 11.31 -16.05 7.70
C PRO A 334 12.13 -15.67 6.46
N ARG A 335 13.18 -16.44 6.18
CA ARG A 335 14.11 -16.22 5.05
C ARG A 335 14.03 -17.33 3.99
N VAL A 336 12.79 -17.72 3.66
CA VAL A 336 12.47 -18.99 2.99
C VAL A 336 12.50 -18.95 1.45
N GLY A 337 12.09 -17.84 0.84
CA GLY A 337 12.02 -17.63 -0.62
C GLY A 337 10.94 -18.45 -1.36
N TYR A 338 10.61 -18.04 -2.58
CA TYR A 338 9.68 -18.76 -3.48
C TYR A 338 10.41 -19.89 -4.20
N THR A 339 9.87 -21.11 -4.15
CA THR A 339 10.36 -22.20 -5.00
C THR A 339 10.02 -21.88 -6.45
N VAL A 340 11.02 -21.78 -7.32
CA VAL A 340 10.88 -21.33 -8.71
C VAL A 340 10.20 -22.40 -9.56
N GLN A 341 9.29 -21.96 -10.45
CA GLN A 341 8.70 -22.76 -11.51
C GLN A 341 8.87 -22.04 -12.85
N HIS A 342 8.99 -22.78 -13.96
CA HIS A 342 9.09 -22.21 -15.31
C HIS A 342 10.28 -21.25 -15.44
N ALA A 343 11.48 -21.71 -15.09
CA ALA A 343 12.69 -20.89 -15.06
C ALA A 343 13.12 -20.35 -16.44
N ASP A 344 12.58 -20.90 -17.52
CA ASP A 344 12.72 -20.42 -18.89
C ASP A 344 11.79 -19.25 -19.25
N HIS A 345 10.82 -18.93 -18.39
CA HIS A 345 9.92 -17.81 -18.57
C HIS A 345 10.66 -16.47 -18.53
N TRP A 346 10.26 -15.50 -19.38
CA TRP A 346 10.97 -14.22 -19.58
C TRP A 346 11.22 -13.44 -18.28
N ILE A 347 10.36 -13.62 -17.28
CA ILE A 347 10.48 -12.98 -15.97
C ILE A 347 11.80 -13.36 -15.26
N PHE A 348 12.32 -14.56 -15.51
CA PHE A 348 13.54 -15.10 -14.91
C PHE A 348 14.78 -14.94 -15.80
N GLU A 349 14.67 -14.30 -16.97
CA GLU A 349 15.78 -14.12 -17.89
C GLU A 349 16.98 -13.45 -17.19
N GLY A 350 18.17 -14.06 -17.30
CA GLY A 350 19.39 -13.54 -16.70
C GLY A 350 19.48 -13.64 -15.17
N THR A 351 18.57 -14.37 -14.51
CA THR A 351 18.66 -14.68 -13.06
C THR A 351 19.59 -15.86 -12.79
N GLY A 352 19.63 -16.84 -13.70
CA GLY A 352 20.35 -18.11 -13.52
C GLY A 352 19.66 -19.10 -12.57
N LEU A 353 18.41 -18.82 -12.16
CA LEU A 353 17.61 -19.70 -11.33
C LEU A 353 17.17 -20.95 -12.11
N ARG A 354 16.97 -22.05 -11.39
CA ARG A 354 16.49 -23.33 -11.91
C ARG A 354 15.15 -23.69 -11.27
N ASP A 355 14.27 -24.32 -12.02
CA ASP A 355 12.98 -24.83 -11.55
C ASP A 355 12.98 -26.36 -11.31
N GLY A 356 14.14 -27.00 -11.44
CA GLY A 356 14.30 -28.45 -11.28
C GLY A 356 13.84 -29.29 -12.47
N SER A 357 13.44 -28.67 -13.59
CA SER A 357 13.10 -29.38 -14.83
C SER A 357 14.27 -30.17 -15.44
N ASP A 358 15.51 -29.86 -15.04
CA ASP A 358 16.73 -30.58 -15.37
C ASP A 358 16.99 -31.82 -14.48
N GLY A 359 16.08 -32.14 -13.56
CA GLY A 359 16.21 -33.20 -12.57
C GLY A 359 16.97 -32.80 -11.30
N GLY A 360 17.40 -31.54 -11.18
CA GLY A 360 17.98 -30.96 -9.98
C GLY A 360 16.95 -30.43 -8.98
N THR A 361 17.43 -29.90 -7.86
CA THR A 361 16.58 -29.15 -6.91
C THR A 361 16.27 -27.77 -7.48
N ALA A 362 14.99 -27.39 -7.47
CA ALA A 362 14.56 -26.03 -7.79
C ALA A 362 15.18 -25.01 -6.83
N ASP A 363 15.64 -23.89 -7.37
CA ASP A 363 16.17 -22.79 -6.59
C ASP A 363 15.04 -22.01 -5.91
N ARG A 364 15.38 -21.20 -4.91
CA ARG A 364 14.44 -20.36 -4.17
C ARG A 364 14.74 -18.89 -4.35
N LEU A 365 13.87 -18.18 -5.05
CA LEU A 365 13.97 -16.73 -5.25
C LEU A 365 13.81 -15.99 -3.91
N GLY A 366 14.77 -15.15 -3.55
CA GLY A 366 14.73 -14.35 -2.32
C GLY A 366 15.08 -15.11 -1.03
N ALA A 367 15.50 -16.38 -1.12
CA ALA A 367 15.95 -17.12 0.06
C ALA A 367 17.15 -16.42 0.73
N GLY A 368 17.15 -16.33 2.06
CA GLY A 368 18.12 -15.53 2.82
C GLY A 368 17.68 -14.09 3.12
N THR A 369 16.61 -13.61 2.47
CA THR A 369 16.00 -12.28 2.72
C THR A 369 14.59 -12.43 3.30
N PRO A 370 14.02 -11.40 3.94
CA PRO A 370 12.63 -11.44 4.43
C PRO A 370 11.60 -11.23 3.30
N LEU A 371 11.88 -11.71 2.08
CA LEU A 371 11.04 -11.45 0.89
C LEU A 371 9.59 -11.88 1.10
N ILE A 372 9.38 -13.09 1.62
CA ILE A 372 8.06 -13.57 2.02
C ILE A 372 7.94 -13.23 3.51
N GLY A 373 7.53 -12.00 3.78
CA GLY A 373 7.62 -11.39 5.10
C GLY A 373 6.26 -11.01 5.67
N TYR A 374 6.07 -9.73 6.04
CA TYR A 374 4.98 -9.27 6.91
C TYR A 374 3.62 -9.88 6.56
N GLU A 375 3.22 -9.75 5.29
CA GLU A 375 2.03 -10.38 4.75
C GLU A 375 2.33 -10.95 3.36
N CYS A 376 1.61 -12.01 3.01
CA CYS A 376 1.68 -12.68 1.72
C CYS A 376 0.30 -13.16 1.28
N ASP A 377 0.12 -13.26 -0.04
CA ASP A 377 -1.13 -13.69 -0.67
C ASP A 377 -0.93 -15.00 -1.44
N GLY A 378 -2.00 -15.79 -1.54
CA GLY A 378 -1.98 -17.10 -2.20
C GLY A 378 -3.10 -17.30 -3.22
N ALA A 379 -2.87 -18.18 -4.19
CA ALA A 379 -3.93 -18.76 -5.01
C ALA A 379 -4.25 -20.17 -4.49
N ALA A 380 -5.51 -20.60 -4.59
CA ALA A 380 -5.84 -22.00 -4.45
C ALA A 380 -5.12 -22.82 -5.53
N PHE A 381 -4.44 -23.90 -5.14
CA PHE A 381 -3.55 -24.62 -6.06
C PHE A 381 -3.54 -26.14 -5.84
N SER A 382 -3.11 -26.87 -6.86
CA SER A 382 -2.81 -28.30 -6.79
C SER A 382 -1.50 -28.59 -7.51
N TYR A 383 -0.78 -29.64 -7.07
CA TYR A 383 0.41 -30.11 -7.77
C TYR A 383 0.02 -31.10 -8.87
N ASP A 384 0.59 -30.94 -10.06
CA ASP A 384 0.50 -31.96 -11.10
C ASP A 384 1.47 -33.14 -10.83
N GLU A 385 1.45 -34.14 -11.70
CA GLU A 385 2.30 -35.34 -11.58
C GLU A 385 3.81 -35.04 -11.60
N SER A 386 4.20 -33.88 -12.14
CA SER A 386 5.59 -33.42 -12.18
C SER A 386 5.97 -32.56 -10.97
N GLY A 387 5.05 -32.38 -10.00
CA GLY A 387 5.26 -31.55 -8.82
C GLY A 387 5.15 -30.06 -9.10
N ILE A 388 4.56 -29.65 -10.24
CA ILE A 388 4.34 -28.24 -10.57
C ILE A 388 2.99 -27.78 -9.99
N ALA A 389 3.01 -26.73 -9.19
CA ALA A 389 1.81 -26.09 -8.65
C ALA A 389 1.05 -25.35 -9.77
N ARG A 390 -0.25 -25.62 -9.87
CA ARG A 390 -1.20 -24.99 -10.79
C ARG A 390 -2.35 -24.40 -10.01
N ALA A 391 -2.75 -23.18 -10.34
CA ALA A 391 -3.95 -22.58 -9.78
C ALA A 391 -5.18 -23.44 -10.14
N THR A 392 -6.06 -23.68 -9.17
CA THR A 392 -7.29 -24.46 -9.39
C THR A 392 -8.42 -23.63 -9.95
N GLY A 393 -8.38 -22.31 -9.74
CA GLY A 393 -9.45 -21.37 -10.10
C GLY A 393 -10.68 -21.44 -9.19
N GLU A 394 -10.71 -22.36 -8.21
CA GLU A 394 -11.84 -22.55 -7.28
C GLU A 394 -12.11 -21.32 -6.41
N ASP A 395 -11.08 -20.51 -6.18
CA ASP A 395 -11.16 -19.26 -5.44
C ASP A 395 -11.50 -18.06 -6.35
N GLY A 396 -11.51 -18.23 -7.67
CA GLY A 396 -11.67 -17.12 -8.62
C GLY A 396 -10.35 -16.53 -9.12
N THR A 397 -9.22 -17.19 -8.83
CA THR A 397 -7.97 -16.99 -9.58
C THR A 397 -8.23 -17.21 -11.07
N PRO A 398 -7.80 -16.30 -11.97
CA PRO A 398 -8.01 -16.46 -13.41
C PRO A 398 -7.41 -17.77 -13.95
N ASP A 399 -8.12 -18.42 -14.87
CA ASP A 399 -7.66 -19.67 -15.50
C ASP A 399 -6.29 -19.56 -16.19
N SER A 400 -5.93 -18.34 -16.64
CA SER A 400 -4.64 -18.05 -17.28
C SER A 400 -3.52 -17.75 -16.28
N PHE A 401 -3.77 -17.83 -14.97
CA PHE A 401 -2.77 -17.54 -13.94
C PHE A 401 -1.68 -18.61 -13.89
N LEU A 402 -0.46 -18.19 -14.22
CA LEU A 402 0.75 -18.98 -14.16
C LEU A 402 1.47 -18.74 -12.84
N ILE A 403 1.56 -19.78 -12.00
CA ILE A 403 2.35 -19.76 -10.77
C ILE A 403 3.84 -19.86 -11.14
N LEU A 404 4.57 -18.76 -10.96
CA LEU A 404 6.01 -18.65 -11.25
C LEU A 404 6.86 -18.98 -10.03
N GLY A 405 6.31 -18.81 -8.83
CA GLY A 405 6.98 -19.18 -7.59
C GLY A 405 5.98 -19.41 -6.47
N ILE A 406 6.27 -20.38 -5.60
CA ILE A 406 5.37 -20.73 -4.50
C ILE A 406 6.13 -21.10 -3.24
N HIS A 407 5.60 -20.73 -2.08
CA HIS A 407 6.04 -21.20 -0.78
C HIS A 407 4.83 -21.58 0.08
N VAL A 408 4.72 -22.87 0.43
CA VAL A 408 3.72 -23.33 1.40
C VAL A 408 4.09 -22.81 2.77
N LEU A 409 3.14 -22.15 3.43
CA LEU A 409 3.33 -21.51 4.73
C LEU A 409 3.29 -22.57 5.82
N GLU A 410 4.37 -22.73 6.58
CA GLU A 410 4.44 -23.61 7.75
C GLU A 410 5.42 -23.06 8.79
N PRO A 411 5.18 -23.22 10.11
CA PRO A 411 3.93 -23.72 10.70
C PRO A 411 2.81 -22.67 10.65
N VAL A 412 1.57 -23.10 10.44
CA VAL A 412 0.38 -22.21 10.43
C VAL A 412 -0.29 -22.13 11.81
N HIS A 413 -0.80 -20.95 12.14
CA HIS A 413 -1.75 -20.71 13.21
C HIS A 413 -3.08 -20.23 12.62
N GLU A 414 -4.16 -20.92 12.97
CA GLU A 414 -5.49 -20.71 12.37
C GLU A 414 -6.48 -19.96 13.30
N ASP A 415 -6.03 -19.49 14.47
CA ASP A 415 -6.88 -18.64 15.31
C ASP A 415 -7.03 -17.28 14.63
N PHE A 416 -8.28 -16.88 14.41
CA PHE A 416 -8.62 -15.62 13.78
C PHE A 416 -8.33 -14.41 14.68
N HIS A 417 -8.41 -14.59 16.00
CA HIS A 417 -8.41 -13.50 16.97
C HIS A 417 -7.09 -13.33 17.70
N HIS A 418 -6.27 -14.38 17.78
CA HIS A 418 -5.03 -14.35 18.55
C HIS A 418 -3.84 -14.69 17.67
N PHE A 419 -2.97 -13.72 17.44
CA PHE A 419 -1.74 -13.99 16.71
C PHE A 419 -0.78 -14.83 17.55
N LYS A 420 -0.11 -15.76 16.87
CA LYS A 420 0.95 -16.60 17.43
C LYS A 420 2.30 -16.25 16.81
N TRP A 421 3.22 -15.80 17.65
CA TRP A 421 4.60 -15.54 17.25
C TRP A 421 5.30 -16.80 16.72
N GLY A 422 6.14 -16.64 15.70
CA GLY A 422 6.87 -17.75 15.08
C GLY A 422 6.00 -18.68 14.22
N HIS A 423 4.80 -18.24 13.84
CA HIS A 423 3.88 -18.96 12.96
C HIS A 423 3.35 -18.00 11.89
N TRP A 424 2.97 -18.57 10.75
CA TRP A 424 2.12 -17.89 9.79
C TRP A 424 0.69 -17.84 10.32
N ASN A 425 0.15 -16.64 10.49
CA ASN A 425 -1.21 -16.42 10.96
C ASN A 425 -2.10 -16.29 9.73
N GLY A 426 -2.86 -17.35 9.46
CA GLY A 426 -3.60 -17.53 8.22
C GLY A 426 -4.82 -18.40 8.48
N PRO A 427 -5.86 -17.89 9.16
CA PRO A 427 -7.04 -18.65 9.50
C PRO A 427 -7.73 -19.19 8.24
N VAL A 428 -8.38 -20.35 8.37
CA VAL A 428 -9.21 -20.90 7.30
C VAL A 428 -10.43 -20.01 7.12
N ARG A 429 -10.48 -19.28 6.00
CA ARG A 429 -11.61 -18.40 5.65
C ARG A 429 -12.64 -19.08 4.76
N GLU A 430 -12.20 -20.01 3.91
CA GLU A 430 -13.05 -20.72 2.96
C GLU A 430 -12.77 -22.24 3.04
N PRO A 431 -13.53 -22.99 3.85
CA PRO A 431 -13.26 -24.42 4.11
C PRO A 431 -13.36 -25.35 2.89
N SER A 432 -14.01 -24.90 1.81
CA SER A 432 -14.05 -25.63 0.54
C SER A 432 -12.70 -25.66 -0.19
N ILE A 433 -11.83 -24.68 0.06
CA ILE A 433 -10.48 -24.65 -0.52
C ILE A 433 -9.57 -25.55 0.31
N SER A 434 -9.16 -26.68 -0.28
CA SER A 434 -8.38 -27.72 0.39
C SER A 434 -6.87 -27.57 0.25
N SER A 435 -6.39 -26.71 -0.64
CA SER A 435 -4.96 -26.43 -0.79
C SER A 435 -4.41 -25.77 0.48
N PRO A 436 -3.17 -26.07 0.90
CA PRO A 436 -2.57 -25.40 2.04
C PRO A 436 -2.37 -23.90 1.77
N ARG A 437 -2.19 -23.10 2.82
CA ARG A 437 -1.86 -21.68 2.67
C ARG A 437 -0.48 -21.52 2.05
N ALA A 438 -0.34 -20.58 1.13
CA ALA A 438 0.90 -20.37 0.41
C ALA A 438 1.09 -18.90 0.03
N ALA A 439 2.33 -18.43 0.06
CA ALA A 439 2.73 -17.24 -0.67
C ALA A 439 2.89 -17.64 -2.15
N THR A 440 2.22 -16.93 -3.05
CA THR A 440 2.20 -17.24 -4.48
C THR A 440 2.62 -16.04 -5.32
N MET A 441 3.68 -16.20 -6.10
CA MET A 441 4.12 -15.26 -7.13
C MET A 441 3.70 -15.77 -8.51
N GLY A 442 3.08 -14.94 -9.32
CA GLY A 442 2.60 -15.35 -10.63
C GLY A 442 2.11 -14.21 -11.51
N LEU A 443 1.54 -14.57 -12.66
CA LEU A 443 0.91 -13.59 -13.55
C LEU A 443 -0.23 -14.21 -14.34
N TYR A 444 -1.13 -13.36 -14.84
CA TYR A 444 -2.15 -13.75 -15.81
C TYR A 444 -2.31 -12.68 -16.89
N THR A 445 -3.09 -13.00 -17.91
CA THR A 445 -3.43 -12.05 -18.99
C THR A 445 -4.93 -11.94 -19.18
N ALA A 446 -5.43 -10.71 -19.31
CA ALA A 446 -6.84 -10.38 -19.54
C ALA A 446 -6.97 -9.11 -20.41
N GLY A 447 -6.29 -9.10 -21.56
CA GLY A 447 -6.07 -7.90 -22.39
C GLY A 447 -4.63 -7.43 -22.25
N GLY A 448 -4.29 -6.94 -21.06
CA GLY A 448 -2.91 -6.72 -20.61
C GLY A 448 -2.42 -7.81 -19.66
N THR A 449 -1.26 -7.60 -19.05
CA THR A 449 -0.63 -8.52 -18.09
C THR A 449 -0.74 -7.98 -16.67
N VAL A 450 -1.18 -8.84 -15.75
CA VAL A 450 -1.11 -8.59 -14.31
C VAL A 450 -0.06 -9.52 -13.72
N PHE A 451 0.99 -8.93 -13.15
CA PHE A 451 1.98 -9.64 -12.35
C PHE A 451 1.72 -9.38 -10.87
N THR A 452 1.86 -10.43 -10.05
CA THR A 452 1.73 -10.31 -8.60
C THR A 452 2.89 -11.01 -7.91
N ALA A 453 3.58 -10.25 -7.05
CA ALA A 453 4.61 -10.76 -6.17
C ALA A 453 4.02 -11.63 -5.06
N GLY A 454 2.84 -11.26 -4.55
CA GLY A 454 2.19 -11.97 -3.44
C GLY A 454 2.92 -11.77 -2.11
N THR A 455 3.58 -10.63 -1.92
CA THR A 455 4.20 -10.23 -0.66
C THR A 455 4.39 -8.72 -0.55
N THR A 456 4.24 -8.18 0.66
CA THR A 456 4.45 -6.75 0.96
C THR A 456 5.91 -6.33 0.90
N ASP A 457 6.87 -7.25 1.09
CA ASP A 457 8.28 -6.90 1.29
C ASP A 457 9.13 -6.94 0.00
N TRP A 458 8.52 -7.25 -1.15
CA TRP A 458 9.17 -7.13 -2.45
C TRP A 458 9.88 -5.78 -2.67
N PRO A 459 9.23 -4.60 -2.48
CA PRO A 459 9.86 -3.31 -2.63
C PRO A 459 11.06 -3.09 -1.69
N VAL A 460 11.09 -3.70 -0.52
CA VAL A 460 12.20 -3.56 0.45
C VAL A 460 13.39 -4.38 -0.02
N VAL A 461 13.17 -5.66 -0.33
CA VAL A 461 14.23 -6.58 -0.79
C VAL A 461 14.83 -6.09 -2.11
N CYS A 462 14.00 -5.62 -3.03
CA CYS A 462 14.45 -5.01 -4.29
C CYS A 462 15.12 -3.65 -4.04
N GLY A 463 14.47 -2.77 -3.27
CA GLY A 463 14.89 -1.39 -3.06
C GLY A 463 16.24 -1.26 -2.36
N LEU A 464 16.53 -2.19 -1.44
CA LEU A 464 17.79 -2.34 -0.73
C LEU A 464 18.77 -3.30 -1.43
N GLU A 465 18.39 -3.85 -2.58
CA GLU A 465 19.21 -4.74 -3.41
C GLU A 465 19.74 -5.97 -2.63
N GLN A 466 18.91 -6.52 -1.75
CA GLN A 466 19.29 -7.62 -0.85
C GLN A 466 19.41 -8.97 -1.58
N ASP A 467 18.68 -9.13 -2.69
CA ASP A 467 18.74 -10.32 -3.54
C ASP A 467 18.90 -9.92 -5.03
N PRO A 468 19.98 -10.34 -5.71
CA PRO A 468 20.23 -9.96 -7.09
C PRO A 468 19.23 -10.56 -8.09
N ALA A 469 18.62 -11.71 -7.78
CA ALA A 469 17.62 -12.32 -8.63
C ALA A 469 16.27 -11.60 -8.51
N VAL A 470 15.87 -11.15 -7.32
CA VAL A 470 14.69 -10.28 -7.13
C VAL A 470 14.87 -8.96 -7.87
N VAL A 471 16.05 -8.35 -7.79
CA VAL A 471 16.40 -7.15 -8.57
C VAL A 471 16.29 -7.41 -10.07
N ARG A 472 16.82 -8.54 -10.55
CA ARG A 472 16.74 -8.92 -11.97
C ARG A 472 15.30 -9.15 -12.43
N VAL A 473 14.50 -9.90 -11.68
CA VAL A 473 13.08 -10.13 -11.96
C VAL A 473 12.33 -8.80 -12.06
N THR A 474 12.58 -7.88 -11.11
CA THR A 474 11.95 -6.55 -11.12
C THR A 474 12.33 -5.75 -12.37
N ARG A 475 13.60 -5.79 -12.81
CA ARG A 475 14.00 -5.15 -14.06
C ARG A 475 13.29 -5.75 -15.28
N ASN A 476 13.28 -7.08 -15.39
CA ASN A 476 12.61 -7.78 -16.48
C ASN A 476 11.12 -7.38 -16.54
N LEU A 477 10.46 -7.35 -15.39
CA LEU A 477 9.07 -6.91 -15.23
C LEU A 477 8.87 -5.49 -15.76
N LEU A 478 9.65 -4.52 -15.27
CA LEU A 478 9.51 -3.11 -15.66
C LEU A 478 9.85 -2.87 -17.13
N ASP A 479 10.92 -3.48 -17.64
CA ASP A 479 11.33 -3.33 -19.03
C ASP A 479 10.31 -3.93 -20.01
N ARG A 480 9.65 -5.03 -19.61
CA ARG A 480 8.61 -5.68 -20.42
C ARG A 480 7.27 -4.95 -20.33
N LEU A 481 6.80 -4.64 -19.13
CA LEU A 481 5.42 -4.20 -18.89
C LEU A 481 5.23 -2.69 -18.97
N ARG A 482 6.29 -1.87 -19.04
CA ARG A 482 6.17 -0.43 -19.37
C ARG A 482 5.68 -0.16 -20.81
N HIS A 483 5.36 -1.22 -21.55
CA HIS A 483 4.80 -1.18 -22.88
C HIS A 483 3.56 -2.08 -22.92
N ARG A 484 2.45 -1.58 -23.47
CA ARG A 484 1.27 -2.42 -23.71
C ARG A 484 1.57 -3.47 -24.78
N SER A 485 0.99 -4.66 -24.62
CA SER A 485 0.95 -5.61 -25.72
C SER A 485 0.03 -5.05 -26.83
N PRO A 486 0.34 -5.25 -28.11
CA PRO A 486 -0.60 -4.92 -29.18
C PRO A 486 -1.92 -5.66 -28.93
N LEU A 487 -3.04 -4.94 -28.95
CA LEU A 487 -4.35 -5.59 -28.93
C LEU A 487 -4.45 -6.53 -30.15
N PRO A 488 -5.00 -7.76 -30.00
CA PRO A 488 -5.30 -8.59 -31.15
C PRO A 488 -6.19 -7.79 -32.11
N GLY A 489 -5.72 -7.60 -33.34
CA GLY A 489 -6.39 -6.79 -34.37
C GLY A 489 -7.59 -7.46 -35.01
#